data_AF-A0A9D5RZY9-F1
#
_entry.id   AF-A0A9D5RZY9-F1
#
_cell.length_a   1.000
_cell.length_b   1.000
_cell.length_c   1.000
_cell.angle_alpha   90.00
_cell.angle_beta   90.00
_cell.angle_gamma   90.00
#
_symmetry.space_group_name_H-M   'P 1'
#
loop_
_entity.id
_entity.type
_entity.pdbx_description
1 polymer ?
#
loop_
_entity_poly.entity_id
_entity_poly.type
_entity_poly.pdbx_seq_one_letter_code
_entity_poly.pdbx_strand_id
1 'polypeptide(L)'
;MKLGYQMALLVDKTLKEQGYDRNINELDKMFNFFSEEELSMITELELTEMYDVSGIEHLTNLKKLYIGSIDFSKATTGKSIKYNSYINKIFDFGFLRELKTLEELQIENDVNIKSLDVSNLENLQTLILIHNPKLSKLKGLEDLKQLKNVVIYGNNITSDFDIQRYIENTLATQTNILDISMYMSAVKGDRGLAKLISDAVLLGKTQLKFGEYIGFLNLSVVKPENLYDMYTKLDIFFKRNDLYNASEIDKIAFVYNYVVRNVRFAKEELERRNNEFLNIKRQNKEVPDYLVKNFISLHNSYIAFHFKKANCEGTVNLMNFMFHMLGIQSTNVHCIDKRFKNCFSPNHSLIRVMCDNDWYYCDPTYDLKEPNKYFMKKFEQLQDTHLFSDFEVMLNEEKKNEKHNGTDFNRPTK
;
A
#
# COMPACT_ATOMS: atom_id res chain seq x y z
N MET A 1 -26.12 -20.20 -15.90
CA MET A 1 -25.63 -19.53 -14.68
C MET A 1 -26.02 -18.07 -14.71
N LYS A 2 -26.32 -17.45 -13.57
CA LYS A 2 -26.81 -16.07 -13.52
C LYS A 2 -25.72 -15.14 -12.99
N LEU A 3 -25.45 -14.05 -13.70
CA LEU A 3 -24.53 -13.01 -13.26
C LEU A 3 -25.28 -11.80 -12.70
N GLY A 4 -24.62 -11.01 -11.85
CA GLY A 4 -25.00 -9.63 -11.58
C GLY A 4 -25.05 -8.82 -12.88
N TYR A 5 -25.90 -7.80 -12.96
CA TYR A 5 -26.12 -7.08 -14.23
C TYR A 5 -24.86 -6.38 -14.75
N GLN A 6 -24.08 -5.76 -13.86
CA GLN A 6 -22.80 -5.14 -14.24
C GLN A 6 -21.79 -6.18 -14.74
N MET A 7 -21.70 -7.33 -14.06
CA MET A 7 -20.89 -8.47 -14.51
C MET A 7 -21.37 -9.00 -15.86
N ALA A 8 -22.68 -9.08 -16.10
CA ALA A 8 -23.24 -9.53 -17.37
C ALA A 8 -22.84 -8.59 -18.52
N LEU A 9 -22.90 -7.27 -18.32
CA LEU A 9 -22.45 -6.29 -19.30
C LEU A 9 -20.95 -6.45 -19.62
N LEU A 10 -20.13 -6.64 -18.58
CA LEU A 10 -18.69 -6.82 -18.74
C LEU A 10 -18.37 -8.11 -19.50
N VAL A 11 -18.95 -9.25 -19.08
CA VAL A 11 -18.74 -10.56 -19.72
C VAL A 11 -19.24 -10.55 -21.17
N ASP A 12 -20.41 -9.98 -21.43
CA ASP A 12 -20.95 -9.86 -22.79
C ASP A 12 -20.05 -9.01 -23.70
N LYS A 13 -19.49 -7.90 -23.17
CA LYS A 13 -18.49 -7.10 -23.87
C LYS A 13 -17.22 -7.92 -24.17
N THR A 14 -16.70 -8.65 -23.18
CA THR A 14 -15.50 -9.49 -23.36
C THR A 14 -15.74 -10.59 -24.40
N LEU A 15 -16.91 -11.23 -24.40
CA LEU A 15 -17.29 -12.21 -25.43
C LEU A 15 -17.30 -11.58 -26.83
N LYS A 16 -17.90 -10.39 -26.97
CA LYS A 16 -17.92 -9.65 -28.24
C LYS A 16 -16.52 -9.29 -28.73
N GLU A 17 -15.63 -8.87 -27.83
CA GLU A 17 -14.22 -8.61 -28.14
C GLU A 17 -13.47 -9.87 -28.60
N GLN A 18 -13.89 -11.05 -28.11
CA GLN A 18 -13.41 -12.35 -28.57
C GLN A 18 -14.12 -12.88 -29.83
N GLY A 19 -15.05 -12.11 -30.40
CA GLY A 19 -15.80 -12.46 -31.61
C GLY A 19 -17.03 -13.34 -31.39
N TYR A 20 -17.48 -13.51 -30.15
CA TYR A 20 -18.69 -14.23 -29.80
C TYR A 20 -19.84 -13.25 -29.51
N ASP A 21 -20.85 -13.21 -30.38
CA ASP A 21 -22.06 -12.42 -30.18
C ASP A 21 -23.21 -13.31 -29.71
N ARG A 22 -23.74 -13.00 -28.52
CA ARG A 22 -24.88 -13.69 -27.93
C ARG A 22 -26.19 -13.42 -28.67
N ASN A 23 -26.26 -12.36 -29.48
CA ASN A 23 -27.46 -11.89 -30.16
C ASN A 23 -28.63 -11.61 -29.17
N ILE A 24 -28.30 -11.21 -27.94
CA ILE A 24 -29.27 -10.87 -26.88
C ILE A 24 -29.16 -9.38 -26.59
N ASN A 25 -30.31 -8.71 -26.50
CA ASN A 25 -30.35 -7.28 -26.13
C ASN A 25 -30.09 -7.11 -24.62
N GLU A 26 -29.36 -6.06 -24.23
CA GLU A 26 -29.06 -5.76 -22.82
C GLU A 26 -30.32 -5.60 -21.94
N LEU A 27 -31.45 -5.16 -22.53
CA LEU A 27 -32.73 -5.02 -21.84
C LEU A 27 -33.53 -6.34 -21.75
N ASP A 28 -33.05 -7.41 -22.37
CA ASP A 28 -33.69 -8.72 -22.30
C ASP A 28 -33.59 -9.29 -20.88
N LYS A 29 -34.68 -9.91 -20.41
CA LYS A 29 -34.72 -10.55 -19.08
C LYS A 29 -33.74 -11.71 -18.95
N MET A 30 -33.31 -12.29 -20.07
CA MET A 30 -32.32 -13.37 -20.15
C MET A 30 -30.89 -12.87 -20.34
N PHE A 31 -30.67 -11.55 -20.45
CA PHE A 31 -29.34 -10.99 -20.72
C PHE A 31 -28.28 -11.44 -19.71
N ASN A 32 -28.64 -11.55 -18.43
CA ASN A 32 -27.72 -11.95 -17.36
C ASN A 32 -27.64 -13.47 -17.12
N PHE A 33 -28.21 -14.28 -18.01
CA PHE A 33 -28.09 -15.74 -17.96
C PHE A 33 -27.13 -16.22 -19.03
N PHE A 34 -26.06 -16.88 -18.59
CA PHE A 34 -25.02 -17.40 -19.46
C PHE A 34 -24.96 -18.93 -19.41
N SER A 35 -24.60 -19.57 -20.52
CA SER A 35 -24.27 -20.99 -20.57
C SER A 35 -22.90 -21.25 -19.95
N GLU A 36 -22.60 -22.51 -19.66
CA GLU A 36 -21.26 -22.89 -19.19
C GLU A 36 -20.21 -22.67 -20.28
N GLU A 37 -20.55 -22.96 -21.53
CA GLU A 37 -19.68 -22.72 -22.67
C GLU A 37 -19.33 -21.23 -22.80
N GLU A 38 -20.32 -20.33 -22.69
CA GLU A 38 -20.07 -18.87 -22.74
C GLU A 38 -19.11 -18.43 -21.63
N LEU A 39 -19.36 -18.83 -20.38
CA LEU A 39 -18.49 -18.43 -19.27
C LEU A 39 -17.09 -19.06 -19.36
N SER A 40 -16.98 -20.26 -19.93
CA SER A 40 -15.69 -20.96 -20.11
C SER A 40 -14.75 -20.28 -21.10
N MET A 41 -15.26 -19.40 -21.98
CA MET A 41 -14.46 -18.61 -22.93
C MET A 41 -13.74 -17.44 -22.24
N ILE A 42 -14.20 -17.01 -21.07
CA ILE A 42 -13.60 -15.90 -20.34
C ILE A 42 -12.35 -16.38 -19.61
N THR A 43 -11.19 -15.99 -20.13
CA THR A 43 -9.88 -16.34 -19.56
C THR A 43 -9.14 -15.15 -18.97
N GLU A 44 -9.56 -13.92 -19.29
CA GLU A 44 -8.97 -12.68 -18.78
C GLU A 44 -10.08 -11.67 -18.49
N LEU A 45 -9.97 -10.93 -17.39
CA LEU A 45 -10.96 -9.95 -16.98
C LEU A 45 -10.32 -8.77 -16.24
N GLU A 46 -10.82 -7.57 -16.53
CA GLU A 46 -10.48 -6.33 -15.84
C GLU A 46 -11.71 -5.77 -15.12
N LEU A 47 -11.58 -5.56 -13.81
CA LEU A 47 -12.61 -5.02 -12.93
C LEU A 47 -12.23 -3.60 -12.52
N THR A 48 -12.93 -2.63 -13.11
CA THR A 48 -12.84 -1.21 -12.76
C THR A 48 -14.23 -0.65 -12.54
N GLU A 49 -14.40 0.20 -11.52
CA GLU A 49 -15.67 0.88 -11.23
C GLU A 49 -16.82 -0.11 -10.91
N MET A 50 -16.47 -1.26 -10.33
CA MET A 50 -17.41 -2.35 -10.04
C MET A 50 -18.13 -2.14 -8.71
N TYR A 51 -19.45 -2.22 -8.71
CA TYR A 51 -20.29 -2.22 -7.51
C TYR A 51 -20.80 -3.61 -7.14
N ASP A 52 -20.86 -4.50 -8.13
CA ASP A 52 -21.36 -5.86 -7.99
C ASP A 52 -20.51 -6.81 -8.85
N VAL A 53 -19.92 -7.82 -8.20
CA VAL A 53 -19.15 -8.89 -8.85
C VAL A 53 -19.85 -10.25 -8.73
N SER A 54 -21.15 -10.26 -8.40
CA SER A 54 -21.91 -11.49 -8.23
C SER A 54 -21.88 -12.37 -9.47
N GLY A 55 -21.56 -13.66 -9.29
CA GLY A 55 -21.44 -14.64 -10.34
C GLY A 55 -20.04 -14.73 -10.98
N ILE A 56 -19.08 -13.91 -10.55
CA ILE A 56 -17.68 -14.04 -11.00
C ILE A 56 -17.09 -15.41 -10.64
N GLU A 57 -17.56 -16.05 -9.57
CA GLU A 57 -17.18 -17.40 -9.16
C GLU A 57 -17.52 -18.47 -10.21
N HIS A 58 -18.39 -18.15 -11.18
CA HIS A 58 -18.73 -19.03 -12.30
C HIS A 58 -17.70 -18.98 -13.44
N LEU A 59 -16.75 -18.03 -13.43
CA LEU A 59 -15.68 -17.91 -14.44
C LEU A 59 -14.52 -18.86 -14.11
N THR A 60 -14.79 -20.16 -14.07
CA THR A 60 -13.86 -21.19 -13.58
C THR A 60 -12.63 -21.42 -14.47
N ASN A 61 -12.61 -20.85 -15.70
CA ASN A 61 -11.47 -20.87 -16.62
C ASN A 61 -10.66 -19.55 -16.59
N LEU A 62 -11.00 -18.61 -15.70
CA LEU A 62 -10.31 -17.34 -15.60
C LEU A 62 -8.85 -17.55 -15.19
N LYS A 63 -7.93 -17.04 -16.01
CA LYS A 63 -6.48 -17.13 -15.82
C LYS A 63 -5.88 -15.81 -15.35
N LYS A 64 -6.41 -14.68 -15.80
CA LYS A 64 -5.92 -13.36 -15.43
C LYS A 64 -7.05 -12.50 -14.89
N LEU A 65 -6.81 -11.91 -13.73
CA LEU A 65 -7.74 -10.99 -13.11
C LEU A 65 -7.01 -9.73 -12.67
N TYR A 66 -7.41 -8.61 -13.27
CA TYR A 66 -6.99 -7.28 -12.85
C TYR A 66 -8.15 -6.58 -12.13
N ILE A 67 -7.88 -6.01 -10.96
CA ILE A 67 -8.84 -5.23 -10.18
C ILE A 67 -8.19 -3.87 -9.91
N GLY A 68 -8.70 -2.84 -10.56
CA GLY A 68 -8.10 -1.50 -10.54
C GLY A 68 -9.09 -0.44 -10.07
N SER A 69 -8.58 0.56 -9.35
CA SER A 69 -9.29 1.81 -9.08
C SER A 69 -8.37 3.00 -9.32
N ILE A 70 -8.95 4.21 -9.39
CA ILE A 70 -8.13 5.43 -9.39
C ILE A 70 -7.40 5.56 -8.04
N ASP A 71 -6.15 6.01 -8.07
CA ASP A 71 -5.38 6.34 -6.86
C ASP A 71 -5.95 7.59 -6.16
N PHE A 72 -6.84 7.38 -5.19
CA PHE A 72 -7.40 8.44 -4.36
C PHE A 72 -6.54 8.83 -3.15
N SER A 73 -5.42 8.14 -2.89
CA SER A 73 -4.50 8.55 -1.82
C SER A 73 -3.79 9.87 -2.13
N LYS A 74 -3.73 10.22 -3.43
CA LYS A 74 -3.11 11.46 -3.93
C LYS A 74 -4.14 12.47 -4.44
N ALA A 75 -5.39 12.06 -4.62
CA ALA A 75 -6.44 12.92 -5.11
C ALA A 75 -6.94 13.86 -4.00
N THR A 76 -7.07 15.15 -4.32
CA THR A 76 -7.69 16.16 -3.46
C THR A 76 -8.84 16.82 -4.21
N THR A 77 -9.86 16.03 -4.57
CA THR A 77 -11.02 16.53 -5.31
C THR A 77 -12.03 17.24 -4.40
N GLY A 78 -11.93 17.02 -3.08
CA GLY A 78 -12.91 17.50 -2.12
C GLY A 78 -14.25 16.76 -2.20
N LYS A 79 -14.32 15.67 -2.96
CA LYS A 79 -15.49 14.80 -3.06
C LYS A 79 -15.30 13.59 -2.16
N SER A 80 -16.37 13.19 -1.47
CA SER A 80 -16.33 11.97 -0.65
C SER A 80 -16.11 10.75 -1.55
N ILE A 81 -15.07 9.96 -1.23
CA ILE A 81 -14.77 8.67 -1.88
C ILE A 81 -15.96 7.73 -1.83
N LYS A 82 -16.76 7.79 -0.75
CA LYS A 82 -17.92 6.92 -0.57
C LYS A 82 -18.88 6.95 -1.75
N TYR A 83 -19.07 8.10 -2.39
CA TYR A 83 -19.97 8.27 -3.53
C TYR A 83 -19.24 8.39 -4.87
N ASN A 84 -17.92 8.18 -4.89
CA ASN A 84 -17.13 8.25 -6.10
C ASN A 84 -17.37 7.00 -6.96
N SER A 85 -17.67 7.20 -8.25
CA SER A 85 -17.92 6.12 -9.19
C SER A 85 -16.65 5.47 -9.75
N TYR A 86 -15.51 6.15 -9.63
CA TYR A 86 -14.22 5.71 -10.13
C TYR A 86 -13.46 4.80 -9.16
N ILE A 87 -14.14 4.30 -8.12
CA ILE A 87 -13.60 3.27 -7.23
C ILE A 87 -14.50 2.04 -7.28
N ASN A 88 -13.88 0.88 -7.15
CA ASN A 88 -14.61 -0.34 -6.87
C ASN A 88 -15.32 -0.23 -5.51
N LYS A 89 -16.52 -0.79 -5.40
CA LYS A 89 -17.24 -1.03 -4.15
C LYS A 89 -17.25 -2.54 -3.82
N ILE A 90 -16.17 -3.23 -4.17
CA ILE A 90 -15.95 -4.62 -3.82
C ILE A 90 -15.42 -4.63 -2.37
N PHE A 91 -16.17 -5.23 -1.46
CA PHE A 91 -15.78 -5.37 -0.05
C PHE A 91 -15.40 -6.80 0.32
N ASP A 92 -15.86 -7.77 -0.45
CA ASP A 92 -15.61 -9.19 -0.24
C ASP A 92 -14.89 -9.78 -1.45
N PHE A 93 -13.70 -10.34 -1.20
CA PHE A 93 -12.84 -11.00 -2.17
C PHE A 93 -12.90 -12.53 -2.03
N GLY A 94 -13.89 -13.05 -1.30
CA GLY A 94 -14.08 -14.49 -1.08
C GLY A 94 -14.28 -15.30 -2.36
N PHE A 95 -14.78 -14.67 -3.43
CA PHE A 95 -14.94 -15.29 -4.74
C PHE A 95 -13.63 -15.84 -5.33
N LEU A 96 -12.48 -15.28 -4.95
CA LEU A 96 -11.16 -15.77 -5.40
C LEU A 96 -10.93 -17.24 -5.06
N ARG A 97 -11.57 -17.77 -4.01
CA ARG A 97 -11.45 -19.18 -3.61
C ARG A 97 -11.95 -20.16 -4.68
N GLU A 98 -12.86 -19.72 -5.54
CA GLU A 98 -13.43 -20.52 -6.62
C GLU A 98 -12.62 -20.43 -7.92
N LEU A 99 -11.75 -19.42 -8.06
CA LEU A 99 -10.95 -19.16 -9.26
C LEU A 99 -9.62 -19.94 -9.27
N LYS A 100 -9.70 -21.27 -9.18
CA LYS A 100 -8.52 -22.15 -9.00
C LYS A 100 -7.56 -22.18 -10.21
N THR A 101 -8.02 -21.75 -11.38
CA THR A 101 -7.21 -21.67 -12.61
C THR A 101 -6.41 -20.38 -12.72
N LEU A 102 -6.54 -19.46 -11.76
CA LEU A 102 -5.92 -18.15 -11.85
C LEU A 102 -4.39 -18.27 -11.85
N GLU A 103 -3.77 -17.75 -12.89
CA GLU A 103 -2.33 -17.69 -13.11
C GLU A 103 -1.79 -16.29 -12.75
N GLU A 104 -2.59 -15.24 -12.92
CA GLU A 104 -2.21 -13.85 -12.63
C GLU A 104 -3.31 -13.10 -11.87
N LEU A 105 -2.94 -12.50 -10.75
CA LEU A 105 -3.80 -11.62 -9.94
C LEU A 105 -3.10 -10.29 -9.73
N GLN A 106 -3.77 -9.21 -10.11
CA GLN A 106 -3.31 -7.85 -9.89
C GLN A 106 -4.43 -7.04 -9.23
N ILE A 107 -4.14 -6.44 -8.08
CA ILE A 107 -5.05 -5.54 -7.36
C ILE A 107 -4.33 -4.23 -7.08
N GLU A 108 -4.84 -3.14 -7.65
CA GLU A 108 -4.23 -1.82 -7.55
C GLU A 108 -5.18 -0.74 -7.06
N ASN A 109 -4.66 0.10 -6.15
CA ASN A 109 -5.35 1.28 -5.62
C ASN A 109 -6.72 0.97 -4.98
N ASP A 110 -6.97 -0.27 -4.57
CA ASP A 110 -8.23 -0.64 -3.95
C ASP A 110 -8.24 -0.15 -2.50
N VAL A 111 -9.15 0.79 -2.23
CA VAL A 111 -9.29 1.44 -0.92
C VAL A 111 -10.19 0.65 0.05
N ASN A 112 -10.78 -0.46 -0.39
CA ASN A 112 -11.77 -1.22 0.37
C ASN A 112 -11.25 -2.58 0.83
N ILE A 113 -10.34 -3.20 0.09
CA ILE A 113 -9.75 -4.49 0.45
C ILE A 113 -9.01 -4.39 1.79
N LYS A 114 -9.41 -5.20 2.75
CA LYS A 114 -8.80 -5.28 4.10
C LYS A 114 -7.96 -6.52 4.29
N SER A 115 -8.38 -7.61 3.67
CA SER A 115 -7.76 -8.92 3.76
C SER A 115 -7.84 -9.65 2.42
N LEU A 116 -6.78 -10.40 2.10
CA LEU A 116 -6.70 -11.25 0.92
C LEU A 116 -6.22 -12.65 1.32
N ASP A 117 -6.90 -13.68 0.83
CA ASP A 117 -6.53 -15.08 1.02
C ASP A 117 -6.21 -15.69 -0.34
N VAL A 118 -4.93 -16.00 -0.59
CA VAL A 118 -4.45 -16.58 -1.84
C VAL A 118 -4.14 -18.07 -1.71
N SER A 119 -4.49 -18.70 -0.58
CA SER A 119 -4.10 -20.08 -0.26
C SER A 119 -4.59 -21.12 -1.29
N ASN A 120 -5.71 -20.83 -1.98
CA ASN A 120 -6.32 -21.73 -2.97
C ASN A 120 -5.82 -21.48 -4.41
N LEU A 121 -5.00 -20.45 -4.64
CA LEU A 121 -4.52 -20.07 -5.97
C LEU A 121 -3.23 -20.80 -6.32
N GLU A 122 -3.27 -22.14 -6.30
CA GLU A 122 -2.07 -22.99 -6.45
C GLU A 122 -1.34 -22.82 -7.80
N ASN A 123 -2.05 -22.32 -8.81
CA ASN A 123 -1.53 -22.04 -10.16
C ASN A 123 -1.00 -20.62 -10.32
N LEU A 124 -1.04 -19.79 -9.29
CA LEU A 124 -0.66 -18.39 -9.37
C LEU A 124 0.84 -18.25 -9.64
N GLN A 125 1.16 -17.56 -10.74
CA GLN A 125 2.52 -17.27 -11.18
C GLN A 125 2.86 -15.79 -11.00
N THR A 126 1.86 -14.91 -11.10
CA THR A 126 2.03 -13.47 -10.94
C THR A 126 1.07 -12.96 -9.87
N LEU A 127 1.63 -12.30 -8.84
CA LEU A 127 0.87 -11.57 -7.83
C LEU A 127 1.37 -10.13 -7.75
N ILE A 128 0.49 -9.19 -8.05
CA ILE A 128 0.77 -7.76 -7.98
C ILE A 128 -0.26 -7.12 -7.05
N LEU A 129 0.21 -6.57 -5.92
CA LEU A 129 -0.62 -5.88 -4.94
C LEU A 129 -0.01 -4.51 -4.70
N ILE A 130 -0.49 -3.51 -5.45
CA ILE A 130 0.08 -2.19 -5.42
C ILE A 130 -0.91 -1.24 -4.79
N HIS A 131 -0.47 -0.61 -3.71
CA HIS A 131 -1.13 0.54 -3.15
C HIS A 131 -2.58 0.30 -2.70
N ASN A 132 -2.81 -0.78 -1.95
CA ASN A 132 -4.12 -1.05 -1.35
C ASN A 132 -4.07 -0.62 0.13
N PRO A 133 -4.38 0.64 0.47
CA PRO A 133 -4.01 1.22 1.76
C PRO A 133 -4.74 0.62 2.97
N LYS A 134 -5.86 -0.08 2.78
CA LYS A 134 -6.54 -0.82 3.85
C LYS A 134 -6.11 -2.29 3.94
N LEU A 135 -5.33 -2.81 2.99
CA LEU A 135 -4.88 -4.20 2.98
C LEU A 135 -3.85 -4.42 4.09
N SER A 136 -4.28 -5.12 5.13
CA SER A 136 -3.46 -5.39 6.33
C SER A 136 -3.21 -6.88 6.58
N LYS A 137 -3.99 -7.75 5.93
CA LYS A 137 -3.88 -9.20 6.08
C LYS A 137 -3.73 -9.88 4.73
N LEU A 138 -2.65 -10.63 4.56
CA LEU A 138 -2.42 -11.49 3.41
C LEU A 138 -2.13 -12.91 3.92
N LYS A 139 -2.87 -13.90 3.42
CA LYS A 139 -2.75 -15.29 3.85
C LYS A 139 -2.41 -16.20 2.67
N GLY A 140 -1.52 -17.16 2.90
CA GLY A 140 -1.21 -18.25 1.98
C GLY A 140 -0.12 -17.91 0.96
N LEU A 141 0.48 -16.72 1.02
CA LEU A 141 1.54 -16.31 0.08
C LEU A 141 2.76 -17.22 0.18
N GLU A 142 3.15 -17.58 1.41
CA GLU A 142 4.26 -18.48 1.73
C GLU A 142 4.05 -19.92 1.22
N ASP A 143 2.82 -20.30 0.87
CA ASP A 143 2.46 -21.65 0.43
C ASP A 143 2.54 -21.83 -1.09
N LEU A 144 2.56 -20.72 -1.84
CA LEU A 144 2.54 -20.72 -3.30
C LEU A 144 3.91 -21.09 -3.90
N LYS A 145 3.93 -22.15 -4.71
CA LYS A 145 5.17 -22.75 -5.27
C LYS A 145 5.44 -22.39 -6.73
N GLN A 146 4.47 -21.77 -7.41
CA GLN A 146 4.55 -21.47 -8.84
C GLN A 146 4.84 -20.00 -9.14
N LEU A 147 5.04 -19.18 -8.11
CA LEU A 147 5.29 -17.75 -8.26
C LEU A 147 6.57 -17.51 -9.08
N LYS A 148 6.42 -16.68 -10.12
CA LYS A 148 7.49 -16.17 -10.98
C LYS A 148 7.70 -14.68 -10.75
N ASN A 149 6.62 -13.94 -10.53
CA ASN A 149 6.62 -12.50 -10.33
C ASN A 149 5.78 -12.12 -9.11
N VAL A 150 6.40 -11.49 -8.13
CA VAL A 150 5.74 -10.94 -6.95
C VAL A 150 6.13 -9.48 -6.79
N VAL A 151 5.13 -8.60 -6.79
CA VAL A 151 5.31 -7.17 -6.56
C VAL A 151 4.24 -6.68 -5.59
N ILE A 152 4.65 -6.42 -4.35
CA ILE A 152 3.78 -5.96 -3.27
C ILE A 152 4.42 -4.71 -2.68
N TYR A 153 3.75 -3.56 -2.73
CA TYR A 153 4.19 -2.34 -2.05
C TYR A 153 3.03 -1.32 -1.93
N GLY A 154 3.11 -0.43 -0.95
CA GLY A 154 2.06 0.59 -0.70
C GLY A 154 0.84 0.03 0.01
N ASN A 155 0.97 -1.13 0.64
CA ASN A 155 -0.03 -1.74 1.49
C ASN A 155 0.36 -1.53 2.97
N ASN A 156 -0.41 -2.07 3.90
CA ASN A 156 -0.12 -2.02 5.34
C ASN A 156 -0.13 -3.44 5.94
N ILE A 157 0.46 -4.40 5.22
CA ILE A 157 0.39 -5.83 5.55
C ILE A 157 1.27 -6.11 6.76
N THR A 158 0.62 -6.46 7.87
CA THR A 158 1.26 -6.77 9.16
C THR A 158 0.85 -8.15 9.68
N SER A 159 0.11 -8.94 8.90
CA SER A 159 -0.24 -10.32 9.27
C SER A 159 0.98 -11.22 9.43
N ASP A 160 0.84 -12.27 10.24
CA ASP A 160 1.86 -13.31 10.40
C ASP A 160 2.27 -13.88 9.05
N PHE A 161 3.58 -14.08 8.89
CA PHE A 161 4.20 -14.51 7.64
C PHE A 161 5.39 -15.43 7.93
N ASP A 162 5.44 -16.59 7.27
CA ASP A 162 6.59 -17.49 7.32
C ASP A 162 7.57 -17.19 6.20
N ILE A 163 8.54 -16.33 6.50
CA ILE A 163 9.55 -15.90 5.53
C ILE A 163 10.49 -17.04 5.09
N GLN A 164 10.76 -18.03 5.94
CA GLN A 164 11.64 -19.13 5.56
C GLN A 164 10.97 -19.98 4.49
N ARG A 165 9.73 -20.38 4.76
CA ARG A 165 8.91 -21.14 3.81
C ARG A 165 8.68 -20.37 2.52
N TYR A 166 8.42 -19.07 2.60
CA TYR A 166 8.30 -18.22 1.43
C TYR A 166 9.58 -18.21 0.57
N ILE A 167 10.75 -18.02 1.19
CA ILE A 167 12.04 -18.03 0.45
C ILE A 167 12.25 -19.39 -0.23
N GLU A 168 11.97 -20.50 0.45
CA GLU A 168 12.08 -21.85 -0.12
C GLU A 168 11.17 -22.06 -1.34
N ASN A 169 9.95 -21.55 -1.28
CA ASN A 169 8.98 -21.68 -2.38
C ASN A 169 9.17 -20.67 -3.51
N THR A 170 10.00 -19.63 -3.32
CA THR A 170 10.20 -18.55 -4.30
C THR A 170 11.62 -18.46 -4.84
N LEU A 171 12.45 -19.50 -4.69
CA LEU A 171 13.83 -19.53 -5.20
C LEU A 171 13.94 -19.23 -6.71
N ALA A 172 12.93 -19.63 -7.50
CA ALA A 172 12.90 -19.44 -8.96
C ALA A 172 12.25 -18.13 -9.42
N THR A 173 11.82 -17.26 -8.50
CA THR A 173 11.19 -15.97 -8.85
C THR A 173 12.16 -15.05 -9.59
N GLN A 174 11.69 -14.46 -10.68
CA GLN A 174 12.45 -13.48 -11.46
C GLN A 174 12.35 -12.09 -10.81
N THR A 175 11.13 -11.72 -10.41
CA THR A 175 10.83 -10.50 -9.67
C THR A 175 10.23 -10.89 -8.33
N ASN A 176 10.82 -10.38 -7.24
CA ASN A 176 10.35 -10.65 -5.89
C ASN A 176 10.54 -9.41 -5.02
N ILE A 177 9.48 -8.62 -4.91
CA ILE A 177 9.43 -7.39 -4.13
C ILE A 177 8.25 -7.54 -3.17
N LEU A 178 8.54 -7.60 -1.87
CA LEU A 178 7.55 -7.56 -0.81
C LEU A 178 7.40 -6.16 -0.24
N ASP A 179 6.27 -5.88 0.38
CA ASP A 179 6.06 -4.58 1.02
C ASP A 179 7.00 -4.44 2.21
N ILE A 180 7.58 -3.26 2.43
CA ILE A 180 8.47 -3.04 3.57
C ILE A 180 7.77 -3.33 4.92
N SER A 181 6.46 -3.12 5.01
CA SER A 181 5.67 -3.42 6.22
C SER A 181 5.70 -4.91 6.57
N MET A 182 5.79 -5.79 5.56
CA MET A 182 5.91 -7.24 5.77
C MET A 182 7.26 -7.63 6.38
N TYR A 183 8.29 -6.78 6.31
CA TYR A 183 9.60 -7.08 6.92
C TYR A 183 9.47 -7.30 8.43
N MET A 184 8.64 -6.52 9.13
CA MET A 184 8.45 -6.70 10.58
C MET A 184 7.78 -8.03 10.91
N SER A 185 6.76 -8.40 10.15
CA SER A 185 6.09 -9.71 10.27
C SER A 185 6.99 -10.87 9.88
N ALA A 186 7.94 -10.66 8.96
CA ALA A 186 8.92 -11.66 8.57
C ALA A 186 9.98 -11.89 9.67
N VAL A 187 10.51 -10.82 10.27
CA VAL A 187 11.57 -10.94 11.28
C VAL A 187 11.06 -11.26 12.67
N LYS A 188 9.82 -10.90 13.02
CA LYS A 188 9.17 -11.24 14.32
C LYS A 188 10.00 -10.88 15.56
N GLY A 189 10.76 -9.79 15.50
CA GLY A 189 11.67 -9.41 16.60
C GLY A 189 12.97 -10.23 16.67
N ASP A 190 13.16 -11.22 15.80
CA ASP A 190 14.31 -12.11 15.75
C ASP A 190 15.36 -11.61 14.74
N ARG A 191 16.52 -11.19 15.27
CA ARG A 191 17.67 -10.78 14.46
C ARG A 191 18.24 -11.94 13.62
N GLY A 192 18.06 -13.18 14.05
CA GLY A 192 18.43 -14.38 13.29
C GLY A 192 17.66 -14.49 11.99
N LEU A 193 16.34 -14.25 12.02
CA LEU A 193 15.52 -14.17 10.82
C LEU A 193 15.90 -12.97 9.94
N ALA A 194 16.11 -11.80 10.53
CA ALA A 194 16.59 -10.63 9.78
C ALA A 194 17.91 -10.91 9.04
N LYS A 195 18.84 -11.60 9.70
CA LYS A 195 20.11 -12.05 9.11
C LYS A 195 19.91 -13.11 8.03
N LEU A 196 19.02 -14.09 8.24
CA LEU A 196 18.71 -15.13 7.26
C LEU A 196 18.23 -14.52 5.93
N ILE A 197 17.33 -13.55 5.98
CA ILE A 197 16.83 -12.85 4.79
C ILE A 197 17.99 -12.16 4.05
N SER A 198 18.82 -11.43 4.77
CA SER A 198 20.01 -10.75 4.21
C SER A 198 20.99 -11.75 3.58
N ASP A 199 21.34 -12.82 4.29
CA ASP A 199 22.29 -13.83 3.83
C ASP A 199 21.75 -14.59 2.61
N ALA A 200 20.46 -14.92 2.58
CA ALA A 200 19.85 -15.59 1.44
C ALA A 200 20.02 -14.78 0.14
N VAL A 201 19.89 -13.46 0.22
CA VAL A 201 20.05 -12.55 -0.93
C VAL A 201 21.52 -12.39 -1.31
N LEU A 202 22.40 -12.16 -0.32
CA LEU A 202 23.84 -12.01 -0.55
C LEU A 202 24.49 -13.27 -1.16
N LEU A 203 23.98 -14.45 -0.80
CA LEU A 203 24.41 -15.74 -1.36
C LEU A 203 23.73 -16.08 -2.69
N GLY A 204 22.85 -15.21 -3.22
CA GLY A 204 22.14 -15.44 -4.47
C GLY A 204 21.09 -16.55 -4.41
N LYS A 205 20.62 -16.94 -3.22
CA LYS A 205 19.57 -17.95 -3.04
C LYS A 205 18.18 -17.42 -3.37
N THR A 206 17.97 -16.10 -3.28
CA THR A 206 16.70 -15.45 -3.60
C THR A 206 16.92 -14.05 -4.15
N GLN A 207 15.99 -13.60 -4.98
CA GLN A 207 15.96 -12.25 -5.56
C GLN A 207 15.14 -11.25 -4.72
N LEU A 208 14.71 -11.68 -3.52
CA LEU A 208 13.85 -10.94 -2.61
C LEU A 208 14.40 -9.53 -2.32
N LYS A 209 13.48 -8.56 -2.41
CA LYS A 209 13.67 -7.15 -2.12
C LYS A 209 12.46 -6.64 -1.34
N PHE A 210 12.59 -5.46 -0.75
CA PHE A 210 11.48 -4.80 -0.07
C PHE A 210 11.19 -3.45 -0.72
N GLY A 211 9.92 -3.16 -0.94
CA GLY A 211 9.43 -1.95 -1.60
C GLY A 211 8.79 -0.98 -0.61
N GLU A 212 9.20 0.27 -0.67
CA GLU A 212 8.51 1.40 -0.08
C GLU A 212 7.70 2.11 -1.16
N TYR A 213 6.43 2.38 -0.87
CA TYR A 213 5.65 3.28 -1.71
C TYR A 213 6.17 4.70 -1.55
N ILE A 214 6.38 5.37 -2.68
CA ILE A 214 6.81 6.76 -2.70
C ILE A 214 5.95 7.59 -3.65
N GLY A 215 5.65 8.83 -3.26
CA GLY A 215 4.84 9.75 -4.06
C GLY A 215 5.47 10.07 -5.42
N PHE A 216 6.80 9.90 -5.54
CA PHE A 216 7.59 10.16 -6.73
C PHE A 216 8.07 8.85 -7.39
N LEU A 217 7.63 8.54 -8.62
CA LEU A 217 7.95 7.29 -9.33
C LEU A 217 7.49 5.98 -8.64
N ASN A 218 6.57 6.07 -7.66
CA ASN A 218 5.80 4.99 -7.02
C ASN A 218 6.57 4.00 -6.14
N LEU A 219 7.82 3.63 -6.45
CA LEU A 219 8.54 2.56 -5.75
C LEU A 219 9.99 2.94 -5.40
N SER A 220 10.35 2.79 -4.13
CA SER A 220 11.75 2.75 -3.66
C SER A 220 12.09 1.36 -3.17
N VAL A 221 13.10 0.73 -3.77
CA VAL A 221 13.55 -0.60 -3.33
C VAL A 221 14.63 -0.47 -2.27
N VAL A 222 14.40 -1.06 -1.10
CA VAL A 222 15.42 -1.29 -0.07
C VAL A 222 15.91 -2.72 -0.17
N LYS A 223 17.23 -2.89 -0.22
CA LYS A 223 17.83 -4.21 -0.25
C LYS A 223 17.84 -4.87 1.14
N PRO A 224 17.70 -6.20 1.24
CA PRO A 224 17.70 -6.90 2.53
C PRO A 224 18.94 -6.67 3.41
N GLU A 225 20.14 -6.52 2.84
CA GLU A 225 21.34 -6.22 3.61
C GLU A 225 21.30 -4.82 4.26
N ASN A 226 20.69 -3.85 3.57
CA ASN A 226 20.49 -2.50 4.09
C ASN A 226 19.42 -2.50 5.19
N LEU A 227 18.34 -3.28 5.01
CA LEU A 227 17.32 -3.46 6.04
C LEU A 227 17.89 -4.13 7.29
N TYR A 228 18.70 -5.18 7.13
CA TYR A 228 19.34 -5.87 8.23
C TYR A 228 20.27 -4.94 9.04
N ASP A 229 21.08 -4.11 8.37
CA ASP A 229 21.93 -3.11 9.02
C ASP A 229 21.11 -2.09 9.82
N MET A 230 20.08 -1.52 9.18
CA MET A 230 19.20 -0.53 9.81
C MET A 230 18.44 -1.14 10.99
N TYR A 231 17.80 -2.29 10.79
CA TYR A 231 17.04 -3.01 11.81
C TYR A 231 17.91 -3.33 13.03
N THR A 232 19.11 -3.89 12.81
CA THR A 232 20.01 -4.29 13.90
C THR A 232 20.46 -3.07 14.72
N LYS A 233 20.84 -1.98 14.05
CA LYS A 233 21.26 -0.74 14.73
C LYS A 233 20.12 -0.10 15.50
N LEU A 234 18.92 -0.05 14.92
CA LEU A 234 17.74 0.48 15.59
C LEU A 234 17.30 -0.38 16.78
N ASP A 235 17.29 -1.71 16.65
CA ASP A 235 16.91 -2.60 17.76
C ASP A 235 17.90 -2.48 18.95
N ILE A 236 19.21 -2.37 18.68
CA ILE A 236 20.20 -2.05 19.72
C ILE A 236 19.89 -0.69 20.35
N PHE A 237 19.60 0.32 19.54
CA PHE A 237 19.31 1.66 20.00
C PHE A 237 18.04 1.70 20.87
N PHE A 238 16.98 1.01 20.47
CA PHE A 238 15.72 0.95 21.20
C PHE A 238 15.85 0.18 22.51
N LYS A 239 16.57 -0.95 22.54
CA LYS A 239 16.89 -1.68 23.77
C LYS A 239 17.68 -0.85 24.77
N ARG A 240 18.66 -0.08 24.31
CA ARG A 240 19.46 0.81 25.18
C ARG A 240 18.65 1.96 25.80
N ASN A 241 17.54 2.33 25.17
CA ASN A 241 16.64 3.40 25.65
C ASN A 241 15.33 2.83 26.25
N ASP A 242 15.26 1.53 26.50
CA ASP A 242 14.09 0.82 27.06
C ASP A 242 12.76 1.09 26.33
N LEU A 243 12.80 1.34 25.02
CA LEU A 243 11.61 1.78 24.29
C LEU A 243 10.58 0.68 24.08
N TYR A 244 10.98 -0.60 24.09
CA TYR A 244 10.03 -1.69 23.91
C TYR A 244 8.99 -1.76 25.05
N ASN A 245 9.39 -1.36 26.26
CA ASN A 245 8.54 -1.32 27.45
C ASN A 245 7.90 0.05 27.70
N ALA A 246 8.28 1.07 26.93
CA ALA A 246 7.74 2.42 27.07
C ALA A 246 6.28 2.51 26.61
N SER A 247 5.58 3.56 27.07
CA SER A 247 4.22 3.86 26.63
C SER A 247 4.18 4.20 25.13
N GLU A 248 3.00 4.13 24.50
CA GLU A 248 2.85 4.49 23.08
C GLU A 248 3.27 5.94 22.83
N ILE A 249 2.85 6.86 23.68
CA ILE A 249 3.21 8.28 23.56
C ILE A 249 4.73 8.52 23.72
N ASP A 250 5.39 7.81 24.63
CA ASP A 250 6.85 7.94 24.83
C ASP A 250 7.63 7.37 23.65
N LYS A 251 7.19 6.22 23.10
CA LYS A 251 7.71 5.66 21.85
C LYS A 251 7.57 6.68 20.72
N ILE A 252 6.38 7.26 20.56
CA ILE A 252 6.08 8.25 19.52
C ILE A 252 6.94 9.51 19.66
N ALA A 253 7.01 10.08 20.86
CA ALA A 253 7.81 11.25 21.17
C ALA A 253 9.30 11.00 20.93
N PHE A 254 9.81 9.82 21.31
CA PHE A 254 11.22 9.47 21.12
C PHE A 254 11.60 9.42 19.64
N VAL A 255 10.83 8.67 18.83
CA VAL A 255 11.08 8.54 17.38
C VAL A 255 10.97 9.90 16.69
N TYR A 256 9.94 10.68 17.03
CA TYR A 256 9.74 12.02 16.49
C TYR A 256 10.94 12.94 16.76
N ASN A 257 11.36 13.03 18.03
CA ASN A 257 12.52 13.82 18.41
C ASN A 257 13.82 13.32 17.77
N TYR A 258 13.97 12.00 17.64
CA TYR A 258 15.12 11.42 16.97
C TYR A 258 15.23 11.90 15.53
N VAL A 259 14.16 11.78 14.73
CA VAL A 259 14.22 12.17 13.32
C VAL A 259 14.39 13.67 13.13
N VAL A 260 13.68 14.50 13.91
CA VAL A 260 13.77 15.97 13.83
C VAL A 260 15.20 16.44 14.14
N ARG A 261 15.89 15.81 15.10
CA ARG A 261 17.24 16.22 15.49
C ARG A 261 18.34 15.64 14.59
N ASN A 262 18.12 14.44 14.05
CA ASN A 262 19.18 13.67 13.40
C ASN A 262 19.04 13.56 11.88
N VAL A 263 17.90 13.91 11.28
CA VAL A 263 17.71 13.84 9.83
C VAL A 263 17.62 15.25 9.25
N ARG A 264 18.58 15.61 8.40
CA ARG A 264 18.62 16.91 7.73
C ARG A 264 17.75 16.89 6.47
N PHE A 265 16.95 17.94 6.27
CA PHE A 265 16.15 18.08 5.06
C PHE A 265 17.04 18.38 3.84
N ALA A 266 16.95 17.53 2.81
CA ALA A 266 17.79 17.53 1.62
C ALA A 266 17.34 18.55 0.55
N LYS A 267 17.20 19.83 0.93
CA LYS A 267 16.60 20.87 0.08
C LYS A 267 17.32 21.02 -1.27
N GLU A 268 18.64 21.17 -1.25
CA GLU A 268 19.44 21.42 -2.45
C GLU A 268 19.40 20.24 -3.42
N GLU A 269 19.51 19.01 -2.92
CA GLU A 269 19.40 17.80 -3.73
C GLU A 269 18.00 17.63 -4.32
N LEU A 270 16.96 17.97 -3.56
CA LEU A 270 15.57 17.93 -4.01
C LEU A 270 15.32 18.90 -5.17
N GLU A 271 15.85 20.13 -5.05
CA GLU A 271 15.79 21.16 -6.09
C GLU A 271 16.57 20.72 -7.34
N ARG A 272 17.80 20.20 -7.18
CA ARG A 272 18.61 19.68 -8.29
C ARG A 272 17.89 18.55 -9.02
N ARG A 273 17.37 17.56 -8.29
CA ARG A 273 16.59 16.45 -8.83
C ARG A 273 15.37 16.95 -9.61
N ASN A 274 14.60 17.89 -9.05
CA ASN A 274 13.41 18.45 -9.72
C ASN A 274 13.78 19.11 -11.04
N ASN A 275 14.82 19.94 -11.06
CA ASN A 275 15.27 20.62 -12.26
C ASN A 275 15.70 19.61 -13.34
N GLU A 276 16.46 18.58 -12.95
CA GLU A 276 16.91 17.53 -13.85
C GLU A 276 15.75 16.71 -14.42
N PHE A 277 14.83 16.26 -13.56
CA PHE A 277 13.62 15.53 -13.97
C PHE A 277 12.76 16.36 -14.95
N LEU A 278 12.52 17.64 -14.64
CA LEU A 278 11.75 18.53 -15.51
C LEU A 278 12.46 18.75 -16.85
N ASN A 279 13.79 18.87 -16.86
CA ASN A 279 14.56 19.03 -18.10
C ASN A 279 14.46 17.78 -19.00
N ILE A 280 14.49 16.58 -18.42
CA ILE A 280 14.29 15.31 -19.15
C ILE A 280 12.87 15.26 -19.72
N LYS A 281 11.85 15.54 -18.90
CA LYS A 281 10.44 15.50 -19.31
C LYS A 281 10.09 16.56 -20.37
N ARG A 282 10.69 17.75 -20.32
CA ARG A 282 10.56 18.78 -21.37
C ARG A 282 11.10 18.32 -22.73
N GLN A 283 12.02 17.36 -22.73
CA GLN A 283 12.55 16.76 -23.95
C GLN A 283 11.75 15.53 -24.40
N ASN A 284 10.61 15.23 -23.76
CA ASN A 284 9.82 14.00 -23.96
C ASN A 284 10.66 12.72 -23.85
N LYS A 285 11.69 12.73 -22.99
CA LYS A 285 12.54 11.57 -22.75
C LYS A 285 12.06 10.79 -21.52
N GLU A 286 12.27 9.49 -21.56
CA GLU A 286 12.20 8.66 -20.37
C GLU A 286 13.38 8.97 -19.45
N VAL A 287 13.16 8.78 -18.15
CA VAL A 287 14.23 8.98 -17.16
C VAL A 287 15.11 7.72 -17.18
N PRO A 288 16.41 7.84 -17.46
CA PRO A 288 17.32 6.70 -17.42
C PRO A 288 17.32 6.00 -16.06
N ASP A 289 17.42 4.67 -16.03
CA ASP A 289 17.37 3.86 -14.80
C ASP A 289 18.38 4.29 -13.73
N TYR A 290 19.59 4.70 -14.14
CA TYR A 290 20.61 5.16 -13.20
C TYR A 290 20.21 6.47 -12.51
N LEU A 291 19.45 7.34 -13.19
CA LEU A 291 18.89 8.56 -12.61
C LEU A 291 17.66 8.28 -11.75
N VAL A 292 16.82 7.29 -12.13
CA VAL A 292 15.69 6.86 -11.31
C VAL A 292 16.17 6.54 -9.89
N LYS A 293 17.24 5.74 -9.75
CA LYS A 293 17.83 5.40 -8.44
C LYS A 293 18.26 6.64 -7.64
N ASN A 294 18.88 7.62 -8.31
CA ASN A 294 19.30 8.86 -7.65
C ASN A 294 18.08 9.68 -7.21
N PHE A 295 17.04 9.75 -8.03
CA PHE A 295 15.86 10.57 -7.74
C PHE A 295 15.01 10.00 -6.61
N ILE A 296 14.87 8.68 -6.53
CA ILE A 296 14.12 8.01 -5.47
C ILE A 296 14.88 7.95 -4.13
N SER A 297 16.21 8.10 -4.14
CA SER A 297 17.05 7.92 -2.94
C SER A 297 16.63 8.78 -1.75
N LEU A 298 16.19 10.02 -1.98
CA LEU A 298 15.78 10.95 -0.91
C LEU A 298 14.48 10.53 -0.20
N HIS A 299 13.71 9.63 -0.78
CA HIS A 299 12.43 9.14 -0.28
C HIS A 299 12.56 7.85 0.54
N ASN A 300 13.78 7.30 0.64
CA ASN A 300 14.04 5.96 1.16
C ASN A 300 14.39 5.99 2.67
N SER A 301 13.77 5.11 3.47
CA SER A 301 14.01 5.05 4.92
C SER A 301 15.45 4.72 5.29
N TYR A 302 16.08 3.79 4.57
CA TYR A 302 17.48 3.42 4.80
C TYR A 302 18.42 4.59 4.50
N ILE A 303 18.19 5.34 3.42
CA ILE A 303 19.00 6.53 3.10
C ILE A 303 18.84 7.59 4.19
N ALA A 304 17.61 7.85 4.63
CA ALA A 304 17.32 8.76 5.74
C ALA A 304 18.06 8.34 7.02
N PHE A 305 18.05 7.04 7.35
CA PHE A 305 18.72 6.49 8.52
C PHE A 305 20.24 6.54 8.41
N HIS A 306 20.80 6.05 7.31
CA HIS A 306 22.24 5.85 7.15
C HIS A 306 22.97 7.17 6.93
N PHE A 307 22.46 8.00 6.02
CA PHE A 307 23.09 9.27 5.63
C PHE A 307 22.58 10.47 6.41
N LYS A 308 21.59 10.29 7.29
CA LYS A 308 21.03 11.36 8.13
C LYS A 308 20.49 12.52 7.29
N LYS A 309 19.96 12.20 6.10
CA LYS A 309 19.52 13.17 5.10
C LYS A 309 18.39 12.60 4.24
N ALA A 310 17.29 13.33 4.13
CA ALA A 310 16.10 12.89 3.38
C ALA A 310 15.21 14.08 2.98
N ASN A 311 14.20 13.82 2.15
CA ASN A 311 13.08 14.75 1.98
C ASN A 311 11.96 14.45 3.01
N CYS A 312 10.79 15.08 2.86
CA CYS A 312 9.66 14.87 3.76
C CYS A 312 9.24 13.39 3.81
N GLU A 313 9.09 12.77 2.65
CA GLU A 313 8.71 11.37 2.51
C GLU A 313 9.75 10.39 3.09
N GLY A 314 11.04 10.57 2.80
CA GLY A 314 12.08 9.70 3.37
C GLY A 314 12.20 9.83 4.88
N THR A 315 11.92 11.02 5.42
CA THR A 315 11.87 11.24 6.88
C THR A 315 10.71 10.46 7.51
N VAL A 316 9.51 10.53 6.94
CA VAL A 316 8.37 9.80 7.49
C VAL A 316 8.42 8.31 7.19
N ASN A 317 9.04 7.86 6.11
CA ASN A 317 9.27 6.44 5.84
C ASN A 317 10.21 5.83 6.91
N LEU A 318 11.25 6.57 7.32
CA LEU A 318 12.07 6.17 8.46
C LEU A 318 11.26 6.10 9.77
N MET A 319 10.43 7.11 10.05
CA MET A 319 9.54 7.07 11.22
C MET A 319 8.61 5.85 11.16
N ASN A 320 8.02 5.57 10.01
CA ASN A 320 7.11 4.45 9.81
C ASN A 320 7.79 3.12 10.12
N PHE A 321 9.01 2.92 9.62
CA PHE A 321 9.82 1.74 9.93
C PHE A 321 10.12 1.62 11.44
N MET A 322 10.53 2.72 12.08
CA MET A 322 10.82 2.77 13.52
C MET A 322 9.56 2.48 14.36
N PHE A 323 8.39 2.97 13.94
CA PHE A 323 7.12 2.73 14.63
C PHE A 323 6.66 1.29 14.52
N HIS A 324 6.73 0.69 13.33
CA HIS A 324 6.40 -0.72 13.15
C HIS A 324 7.34 -1.62 13.99
N MET A 325 8.64 -1.28 14.09
CA MET A 325 9.57 -1.97 15.00
C MET A 325 9.13 -1.89 16.48
N LEU A 326 8.47 -0.81 16.90
CA LEU A 326 8.04 -0.57 18.27
C LEU A 326 6.58 -1.02 18.54
N GLY A 327 5.93 -1.63 17.54
CA GLY A 327 4.54 -2.09 17.61
C GLY A 327 3.50 -0.97 17.48
N ILE A 328 3.89 0.22 17.01
CA ILE A 328 3.00 1.35 16.79
C ILE A 328 2.47 1.31 15.36
N GLN A 329 1.14 1.30 15.20
CA GLN A 329 0.54 1.39 13.87
C GLN A 329 0.75 2.77 13.29
N SER A 330 1.29 2.83 12.07
CA SER A 330 1.54 4.08 11.38
C SER A 330 1.45 3.93 9.86
N THR A 331 1.19 5.04 9.18
CA THR A 331 1.12 5.12 7.72
C THR A 331 1.57 6.48 7.23
N ASN A 332 2.36 6.51 6.15
CA ASN A 332 2.69 7.73 5.43
C ASN A 332 1.42 8.33 4.79
N VAL A 333 1.27 9.64 4.90
CA VAL A 333 0.15 10.41 4.36
C VAL A 333 0.67 11.48 3.41
N HIS A 334 0.32 11.34 2.13
CA HIS A 334 0.52 12.37 1.12
C HIS A 334 -0.53 13.46 1.25
N CYS A 335 -0.07 14.71 1.19
CA CYS A 335 -0.95 15.87 1.28
C CYS A 335 -0.41 17.04 0.46
N ILE A 336 -1.23 18.07 0.32
CA ILE A 336 -0.84 19.36 -0.22
C ILE A 336 -0.57 20.31 0.94
N ASP A 337 0.65 20.82 1.02
CA ASP A 337 1.01 21.92 1.90
C ASP A 337 0.48 23.24 1.31
N LYS A 338 -0.51 23.83 1.99
CA LYS A 338 -1.21 25.05 1.57
C LYS A 338 -0.32 26.29 1.58
N ARG A 339 0.84 26.24 2.24
CA ARG A 339 1.82 27.35 2.25
C ARG A 339 2.48 27.53 0.88
N PHE A 340 2.50 26.49 0.05
CA PHE A 340 2.91 26.59 -1.34
C PHE A 340 1.72 26.88 -2.24
N LYS A 341 1.72 28.06 -2.86
CA LYS A 341 0.66 28.47 -3.79
C LYS A 341 0.71 27.63 -5.07
N ASN A 342 -0.46 27.39 -5.67
CA ASN A 342 -0.63 26.74 -6.98
C ASN A 342 -0.16 25.26 -7.03
N CYS A 343 -0.20 24.53 -5.92
CA CYS A 343 -0.02 23.08 -5.92
C CYS A 343 -1.38 22.38 -6.06
N PHE A 344 -1.57 21.65 -7.16
CA PHE A 344 -2.78 20.87 -7.46
C PHE A 344 -2.57 19.36 -7.30
N SER A 345 -1.38 18.95 -6.86
CA SER A 345 -1.00 17.58 -6.56
C SER A 345 -0.23 17.52 -5.25
N PRO A 346 -0.22 16.37 -4.54
CA PRO A 346 0.51 16.22 -3.30
C PRO A 346 1.99 16.61 -3.46
N ASN A 347 2.42 17.55 -2.64
CA ASN A 347 3.77 18.10 -2.63
C ASN A 347 4.48 17.86 -1.28
N HIS A 348 3.76 17.29 -0.31
CA HIS A 348 4.23 17.09 1.04
C HIS A 348 3.78 15.74 1.60
N SER A 349 4.48 15.30 2.64
CA SER A 349 4.27 14.01 3.28
C SER A 349 4.46 14.16 4.78
N LEU A 350 3.50 13.63 5.52
CA LEU A 350 3.47 13.57 6.99
C LEU A 350 3.10 12.13 7.39
N ILE A 351 3.12 11.81 8.69
CA ILE A 351 2.78 10.47 9.17
C ILE A 351 1.54 10.49 10.05
N ARG A 352 0.66 9.50 9.87
CA ARG A 352 -0.43 9.20 10.80
C ARG A 352 -0.02 8.05 11.70
N VAL A 353 -0.26 8.16 13.01
CA VAL A 353 0.14 7.21 14.04
C VAL A 353 -1.03 6.91 14.98
N MET A 354 -1.18 5.65 15.39
CA MET A 354 -2.14 5.24 16.41
C MET A 354 -1.51 5.43 17.80
N CYS A 355 -2.24 6.07 18.70
CA CYS A 355 -1.87 6.21 20.10
C CYS A 355 -3.15 6.15 20.95
N ASP A 356 -3.19 5.30 21.96
CA ASP A 356 -4.33 5.15 22.88
C ASP A 356 -5.66 4.95 22.14
N ASN A 357 -5.68 4.09 21.12
CA ASN A 357 -6.82 3.80 20.23
C ASN A 357 -7.37 5.00 19.44
N ASP A 358 -6.59 6.06 19.28
CA ASP A 358 -6.96 7.20 18.45
C ASP A 358 -5.82 7.56 17.47
N TRP A 359 -6.21 8.00 16.28
CA TRP A 359 -5.27 8.43 15.25
C TRP A 359 -4.83 9.88 15.46
N TYR A 360 -3.53 10.10 15.33
CA TYR A 360 -2.86 11.39 15.37
C TYR A 360 -1.94 11.55 14.18
N TYR A 361 -1.53 12.78 13.90
CA TYR A 361 -0.68 13.15 12.79
C TYR A 361 0.57 13.85 13.32
N CYS A 362 1.71 13.52 12.72
CA CYS A 362 3.00 14.12 13.01
C CYS A 362 3.64 14.62 11.72
N ASP A 363 4.08 15.88 11.69
CA ASP A 363 4.89 16.41 10.59
C ASP A 363 6.27 16.81 11.11
N PRO A 364 7.32 16.00 10.89
CA PRO A 364 8.67 16.30 11.35
C PRO A 364 9.40 17.34 10.48
N THR A 365 8.90 17.66 9.29
CA THR A 365 9.65 18.47 8.31
C THR A 365 9.72 19.94 8.70
N TYR A 366 8.65 20.47 9.30
CA TYR A 366 8.55 21.89 9.65
C TYR A 366 8.91 22.21 11.10
N ASP A 367 9.00 21.21 11.97
CA ASP A 367 9.30 21.38 13.39
C ASP A 367 10.80 21.59 13.69
N LEU A 368 11.63 21.70 12.64
CA LEU A 368 12.99 22.25 12.74
C LEU A 368 13.01 23.73 13.16
N LYS A 369 11.92 24.48 12.91
CA LYS A 369 11.81 25.93 13.19
C LYS A 369 10.91 26.24 14.39
N GLU A 370 9.89 25.44 14.63
CA GLU A 370 8.95 25.57 15.74
C GLU A 370 8.77 24.18 16.39
N PRO A 371 9.54 23.86 17.43
CA PRO A 371 9.53 22.51 18.01
C PRO A 371 8.13 22.07 18.45
N ASN A 372 7.73 20.87 18.05
CA ASN A 372 6.46 20.21 18.42
C ASN A 372 5.18 20.93 17.95
N LYS A 373 5.27 21.88 17.01
CA LYS A 373 4.10 22.53 16.44
C LYS A 373 3.18 21.56 15.72
N TYR A 374 3.71 20.54 15.06
CA TYR A 374 2.94 19.55 14.30
C TYR A 374 3.04 18.14 14.90
N PHE A 375 3.50 18.01 16.14
CA PHE A 375 3.50 16.75 16.89
C PHE A 375 2.10 16.42 17.41
N MET A 376 1.68 15.16 17.23
CA MET A 376 0.44 14.58 17.78
C MET A 376 -0.81 15.44 17.54
N LYS A 377 -1.00 15.94 16.32
CA LYS A 377 -2.19 16.71 15.93
C LYS A 377 -3.35 15.81 15.51
N LYS A 378 -4.57 16.28 15.75
CA LYS A 378 -5.77 15.71 15.13
C LYS A 378 -5.94 16.23 13.71
N PHE A 379 -6.74 15.51 12.92
CA PHE A 379 -7.04 15.84 11.53
C PHE A 379 -7.46 17.32 11.39
N GLU A 380 -8.43 17.75 12.20
CA GLU A 380 -8.99 19.10 12.18
C GLU A 380 -7.95 20.19 12.47
N GLN A 381 -6.96 19.89 13.33
CA GLN A 381 -5.92 20.85 13.72
C GLN A 381 -4.89 21.11 12.63
N LEU A 382 -4.84 20.28 11.59
CA LEU A 382 -3.90 20.42 10.47
C LEU A 382 -4.53 21.04 9.24
N GLN A 383 -5.86 21.12 9.15
CA GLN A 383 -6.57 21.52 7.93
C GLN A 383 -6.24 22.94 7.45
N ASP A 384 -5.80 23.83 8.34
CA ASP A 384 -5.40 25.19 7.97
C ASP A 384 -4.11 25.23 7.16
N THR A 385 -3.24 24.24 7.35
CA THR A 385 -1.89 24.18 6.75
C THR A 385 -1.74 23.05 5.75
N HIS A 386 -2.52 21.97 5.90
CA HIS A 386 -2.48 20.78 5.09
C HIS A 386 -3.84 20.51 4.45
N LEU A 387 -3.85 20.25 3.15
CA LEU A 387 -4.99 19.70 2.44
C LEU A 387 -4.75 18.20 2.25
N PHE A 388 -5.52 17.40 2.99
CA PHE A 388 -5.46 15.94 2.95
C PHE A 388 -6.11 15.38 1.69
N SER A 389 -5.68 14.18 1.30
CA SER A 389 -6.29 13.44 0.21
C SER A 389 -7.71 12.98 0.55
N ASP A 390 -8.50 12.71 -0.48
CA ASP A 390 -9.87 12.24 -0.34
C ASP A 390 -9.93 10.93 0.49
N PHE A 391 -8.86 10.11 0.47
CA PHE A 391 -8.74 8.89 1.27
C PHE A 391 -8.63 9.18 2.77
N GLU A 392 -7.79 10.15 3.14
CA GLU A 392 -7.68 10.58 4.54
C GLU A 392 -8.97 11.25 5.04
N VAL A 393 -9.66 12.01 4.17
CA VAL A 393 -10.99 12.54 4.50
C VAL A 393 -11.96 11.40 4.81
N MET A 394 -12.04 10.39 3.94
CA MET A 394 -12.90 9.21 4.13
C MET A 394 -12.61 8.49 5.45
N LEU A 395 -11.34 8.25 5.78
CA LEU A 395 -10.97 7.60 7.05
C LEU A 395 -11.40 8.41 8.27
N ASN A 396 -11.30 9.74 8.22
CA ASN A 396 -11.77 10.60 9.30
C ASN A 396 -13.31 10.58 9.42
N GLU A 397 -14.04 10.54 8.30
CA GLU A 397 -15.50 10.41 8.28
C GLU A 397 -15.98 9.06 8.86
N GLU A 398 -15.35 7.94 8.46
CA GLU A 398 -15.65 6.60 8.98
C GLU A 398 -15.56 6.56 10.51
N LYS A 399 -14.46 7.08 11.06
CA LYS A 399 -14.22 7.15 12.50
C LYS A 399 -15.22 8.02 13.26
N LYS A 400 -15.64 9.15 12.68
CA LYS A 400 -16.67 10.00 13.30
C LYS A 400 -17.99 9.25 13.42
N ASN A 401 -18.38 8.49 12.41
CA ASN A 401 -19.60 7.70 12.42
C ASN A 401 -19.55 6.56 13.45
N GLU A 402 -18.41 5.88 13.59
CA GLU A 402 -18.20 4.86 14.63
C GLU A 402 -18.40 5.42 16.06
N LYS A 403 -17.85 6.62 16.34
CA LYS A 403 -18.02 7.29 17.64
C LYS A 403 -19.47 7.68 17.93
N HIS A 404 -20.23 8.13 16.92
CA HIS A 404 -21.65 8.49 17.10
C HIS A 404 -22.52 7.25 17.35
N ASN A 405 -22.32 6.18 16.60
CA ASN A 405 -23.07 4.94 16.77
C ASN A 405 -22.77 4.24 18.10
N GLY A 406 -21.57 4.44 18.68
CA GLY A 406 -21.23 3.96 20.02
C GLY A 406 -21.88 4.74 21.17
N THR A 407 -22.39 5.95 20.93
CA THR A 407 -23.04 6.79 21.96
C THR A 407 -24.54 6.61 22.09
N ASP A 408 -25.21 5.99 21.10
CA ASP A 408 -26.68 5.82 21.10
C ASP A 408 -27.17 4.57 21.87
N PHE A 409 -26.29 3.66 22.28
CA PHE A 409 -26.66 2.49 23.09
C PHE A 409 -26.66 2.74 24.62
N ASN A 410 -26.35 3.95 25.08
CA ASN A 410 -26.28 4.30 26.51
C ASN A 410 -27.28 5.39 26.94
N ARG A 411 -28.40 5.56 26.22
CA ARG A 411 -29.55 6.30 26.76
C ARG A 411 -30.53 5.31 27.39
N PRO A 412 -30.72 5.31 28.71
CA PRO A 412 -31.83 4.58 29.29
C PRO A 412 -33.12 5.19 28.75
N THR A 413 -33.91 4.38 28.07
CA THR A 413 -35.30 4.68 27.76
C THR A 413 -36.01 5.02 29.07
N LYS A 414 -36.47 6.26 29.20
CA LYS A 414 -37.41 6.68 30.24
C LYS A 414 -38.82 6.31 29.84
#